data_AF-A0AAJ0B9A1-F1
#
_entry.id   AF-A0AAJ0B9A1-F1
#
_cell.length_a   1.000
_cell.length_b   1.000
_cell.length_c   1.000
_cell.angle_alpha   90.00
_cell.angle_beta   90.00
_cell.angle_gamma   90.00
#
_symmetry.space_group_name_H-M   'P 1'
#
loop_
_entity.id
_entity.type
_entity.pdbx_description
1 polymer ?
#
loop_
_entity_poly.entity_id
_entity_poly.type
_entity_poly.pdbx_seq_one_letter_code
_entity_poly.pdbx_strand_id
1 'polypeptide(L)'
;MKLLNVKTLRMEQFGDDRPGYIILSRTRGPDEVSFQDWQTISLADDLVNETEEYSPGSYVAVQLRKAAFIKNKSSYQKVISFCNETARHESGAE
;
A
#
# COMPACT_ATOMS: atom_id res chain seq x y z
N MET A 1 8.58 14.43 3.20
CA MET A 1 8.56 13.02 3.66
C MET A 1 7.38 12.31 3.01
N LYS A 2 7.51 11.02 2.69
CA LYS A 2 6.40 10.24 2.13
C LYS A 2 5.86 9.29 3.20
N LEU A 3 4.55 9.29 3.40
CA LEU A 3 3.85 8.55 4.45
C LEU A 3 2.72 7.72 3.85
N LEU A 4 2.39 6.58 4.47
CA LEU A 4 1.24 5.76 4.09
C LEU A 4 0.02 6.22 4.89
N ASN A 5 -1.06 6.60 4.21
CA ASN A 5 -2.32 6.92 4.86
C ASN A 5 -3.02 5.62 5.28
N VAL A 6 -3.30 5.45 6.57
CA VAL A 6 -3.87 4.20 7.11
C VAL A 6 -5.31 3.94 6.71
N LYS A 7 -6.04 4.96 6.25
CA LYS A 7 -7.44 4.84 5.79
C LYS A 7 -7.50 4.50 4.31
N THR A 8 -6.68 5.16 3.50
CA THR A 8 -6.72 5.03 2.03
C THR A 8 -5.70 4.03 1.51
N LEU A 9 -4.72 3.64 2.34
CA LEU A 9 -3.55 2.84 1.97
C LEU A 9 -2.74 3.43 0.81
N ARG A 10 -2.92 4.74 0.54
CA ARG A 10 -2.17 5.48 -0.47
C ARG A 10 -0.99 6.17 0.18
N MET A 11 0.08 6.31 -0.60
CA MET A 11 1.22 7.09 -0.18
C MET A 11 1.04 8.56 -0.51
N GLU A 12 1.25 9.39 0.49
CA GLU A 12 1.08 10.84 0.45
C GLU A 12 2.41 11.53 0.74
N GLN A 13 2.66 12.65 0.07
CA GLN A 13 3.87 13.43 0.23
C GLN A 13 3.60 14.68 1.06
N PHE A 14 4.31 14.81 2.17
CA PHE A 14 4.18 15.94 3.08
C PHE A 14 5.46 16.79 3.09
N GLY A 15 5.28 18.11 3.10
CA GLY A 15 6.34 19.11 3.30
C GLY A 15 6.52 19.43 4.78
N ASP A 16 6.25 20.68 5.16
CA ASP A 16 6.39 21.17 6.54
C ASP A 16 5.17 20.88 7.42
N ASP A 17 3.97 20.75 6.84
CA ASP A 17 2.73 20.46 7.56
C ASP A 17 2.49 18.94 7.69
N ARG A 18 3.31 18.29 8.52
CA ARG A 18 3.28 16.83 8.69
C ARG A 18 2.32 16.44 9.82
N PRO A 19 1.39 15.49 9.59
CA PRO A 19 0.61 14.92 10.68
C PRO A 19 1.52 14.16 11.65
N GLY A 20 1.14 14.09 12.94
CA GLY A 20 1.84 13.25 13.91
C GLY A 20 1.79 11.78 13.48
N TYR A 21 2.93 11.11 13.41
CA TYR A 21 3.04 9.74 12.90
C TYR A 21 3.92 8.87 13.81
N ILE A 22 3.63 7.57 13.82
CA ILE A 22 4.49 6.54 14.44
C ILE A 22 5.27 5.85 13.33
N ILE A 23 6.59 5.78 13.48
CA ILE A 23 7.45 5.02 12.55
C ILE A 23 7.36 3.55 12.92
N LEU A 24 6.77 2.73 12.05
CA LEU A 24 6.87 1.28 12.16
C LEU A 24 8.29 0.86 11.75
N SER A 25 9.16 0.68 12.74
CA SER A 25 10.56 0.31 12.53
C SER A 25 10.70 -1.16 12.12
N ARG A 26 11.05 -1.36 10.85
CA ARG A 26 11.89 -2.41 10.26
C ARG A 26 11.44 -3.87 10.44
N THR A 27 10.76 -4.39 9.42
CA THR A 27 11.04 -5.76 8.99
C THR A 27 12.22 -5.69 8.01
N ARG A 28 13.46 -5.78 8.51
CA ARG A 28 14.61 -5.94 7.61
C ARG A 28 14.60 -7.37 7.09
N GLY A 29 14.42 -7.56 5.79
CA GLY A 29 14.43 -8.89 5.19
C GLY A 29 13.86 -8.94 3.77
N PRO A 30 13.94 -10.10 3.10
CA PRO A 30 13.42 -10.29 1.74
C PRO A 30 11.90 -10.04 1.64
N ASP A 31 11.20 -10.14 2.76
CA ASP A 31 9.77 -9.90 2.87
C ASP A 31 9.42 -8.41 3.03
N GLU A 32 10.38 -7.51 3.13
CA GLU A 32 10.12 -6.06 3.29
C GLU A 32 9.41 -5.52 2.05
N VAL A 33 8.33 -4.75 2.28
CA VAL A 33 7.65 -3.98 1.24
C VAL A 33 8.33 -2.62 1.18
N SER A 34 9.03 -2.37 0.08
CA SER A 34 9.71 -1.10 -0.14
C SER A 34 8.74 0.04 -0.44
N PHE A 35 9.25 1.27 -0.45
CA PHE A 35 8.50 2.41 -0.96
C PHE A 35 8.05 2.21 -2.42
N GLN A 36 8.91 1.68 -3.29
CA GLN A 36 8.55 1.42 -4.69
C GLN A 36 7.47 0.33 -4.82
N ASP A 37 7.48 -0.64 -3.91
CA ASP A 37 6.47 -1.70 -3.87
C ASP A 37 5.08 -1.13 -3.58
N TRP A 38 4.97 -0.21 -2.61
CA TRP A 38 3.72 0.50 -2.33
C TRP A 38 3.23 1.32 -3.52
N GLN A 39 4.12 2.02 -4.24
CA GLN A 39 3.74 2.73 -5.46
C GLN A 39 3.22 1.78 -6.56
N THR A 40 3.84 0.61 -6.68
CA THR A 40 3.41 -0.41 -7.65
C THR A 40 2.01 -0.93 -7.32
N ILE A 41 1.69 -1.09 -6.04
CA ILE A 41 0.34 -1.46 -5.59
C ILE A 41 -0.67 -0.35 -5.92
N SER A 42 -0.37 0.91 -5.57
CA SER A 42 -1.29 2.01 -5.85
C SER A 42 -1.58 2.15 -7.35
N LEU A 43 -0.53 2.04 -8.19
CA LEU A 43 -0.69 2.04 -9.64
C LEU A 43 -1.56 0.88 -10.13
N ALA A 44 -1.32 -0.33 -9.61
CA ALA A 44 -2.12 -1.49 -9.96
C ALA A 44 -3.59 -1.34 -9.55
N ASP A 45 -3.86 -0.79 -8.37
CA ASP A 45 -5.23 -0.56 -7.89
C ASP A 45 -5.95 0.49 -8.76
N ASP A 46 -5.25 1.53 -9.22
CA ASP A 46 -5.80 2.50 -10.19
C ASP A 46 -6.12 1.81 -11.54
N LEU A 47 -5.23 0.95 -12.04
CA LEU A 47 -5.41 0.21 -13.30
C LEU A 47 -6.53 -0.84 -13.28
N VAL A 48 -6.83 -1.47 -12.13
CA VAL A 48 -7.95 -2.44 -12.03
C VAL A 48 -9.31 -1.75 -12.17
N ASN A 49 -9.42 -0.49 -11.74
CA ASN A 49 -10.67 0.27 -11.83
C ASN A 49 -10.98 0.73 -13.25
N GLU A 50 -10.02 0.63 -14.17
CA GLU A 50 -10.19 0.84 -15.59
C GLU A 50 -10.55 -0.52 -16.22
N THR A 51 -11.83 -0.72 -16.53
CA THR A 51 -12.49 -1.99 -16.86
C THR A 51 -12.16 -2.53 -18.26
N GLU A 52 -10.89 -2.62 -18.65
CA GLU A 52 -10.49 -3.14 -19.96
C GLU A 52 -9.85 -4.53 -19.87
N GLU A 53 -10.19 -5.38 -20.84
CA GLU A 53 -9.63 -6.72 -20.95
C GLU A 53 -8.16 -6.63 -21.38
N TYR A 54 -7.23 -6.91 -20.46
CA TYR A 54 -5.81 -6.73 -20.71
C TYR A 54 -5.17 -7.98 -21.32
N SER A 55 -4.38 -7.80 -22.38
CA SER A 55 -3.53 -8.87 -22.91
C SER A 55 -2.53 -9.34 -21.83
N PRO A 56 -2.25 -10.65 -21.69
CA PRO A 56 -1.35 -11.20 -20.66
C PRO A 56 0.10 -10.69 -20.68
N GLY A 57 0.54 -10.11 -21.80
CA GLY A 57 1.86 -9.49 -21.97
C GLY A 57 1.86 -7.96 -21.88
N SER A 58 0.69 -7.35 -21.67
CA SER A 58 0.57 -5.90 -21.55
C SER A 58 1.28 -5.37 -20.31
N TYR A 59 1.66 -4.09 -20.36
CA TYR A 59 2.20 -3.37 -19.21
C TYR A 59 1.28 -3.51 -17.98
N VAL A 60 -0.03 -3.38 -18.17
CA VAL A 60 -1.02 -3.51 -17.09
C VAL A 60 -0.96 -4.90 -16.45
N ALA A 61 -1.04 -5.97 -17.25
CA ALA A 61 -0.95 -7.33 -16.74
C ALA A 61 0.35 -7.58 -15.95
N VAL A 62 1.47 -6.98 -16.38
CA VAL A 62 2.74 -7.05 -15.65
C VAL A 62 2.67 -6.31 -14.30
N GLN A 63 2.09 -5.10 -14.25
CA GLN A 63 1.96 -4.35 -13.00
C GLN A 63 1.01 -5.04 -12.01
N LEU A 64 -0.11 -5.58 -12.50
CA LEU A 64 -1.05 -6.35 -11.67
C LEU A 64 -0.38 -7.58 -11.05
N ARG A 65 0.41 -8.34 -11.82
CA ARG A 65 1.17 -9.49 -11.29
C ARG A 65 2.20 -9.08 -10.25
N LYS A 66 2.93 -7.98 -10.49
CA LYS A 66 3.90 -7.44 -9.52
C LYS A 66 3.20 -7.03 -8.23
N ALA A 67 2.10 -6.30 -8.32
CA ALA A 67 1.31 -5.90 -7.16
C ALA A 67 0.77 -7.12 -6.41
N ALA A 68 0.25 -8.15 -7.11
CA ALA A 68 -0.18 -9.39 -6.48
C ALA A 68 0.95 -10.10 -5.72
N PHE A 69 2.15 -10.15 -6.31
CA PHE A 69 3.33 -10.71 -5.63
C PHE A 69 3.69 -9.92 -4.36
N ILE A 70 3.69 -8.59 -4.44
CA ILE A 70 3.96 -7.72 -3.29
C ILE A 70 2.90 -7.89 -2.20
N LYS A 71 1.61 -7.96 -2.56
CA LYS A 71 0.50 -8.15 -1.63
C LYS A 71 0.62 -9.47 -0.86
N ASN A 72 1.31 -10.48 -1.40
CA ASN A 72 1.59 -11.73 -0.69
C ASN A 72 2.74 -11.66 0.32
N LYS A 73 3.50 -10.56 0.37
CA LYS A 73 4.59 -10.41 1.36
C LYS A 73 4.02 -10.34 2.78
N SER A 74 4.67 -11.03 3.71
CA SER A 74 4.26 -11.07 5.12
C SER A 74 4.26 -9.68 5.77
N SER A 75 5.20 -8.81 5.39
CA SER A 75 5.25 -7.44 5.91
C SER A 75 4.11 -6.56 5.37
N TYR A 76 3.68 -6.76 4.12
CA TYR A 76 2.50 -6.09 3.57
C TYR A 76 1.27 -6.40 4.43
N GLN A 77 1.02 -7.70 4.64
CA GLN A 77 -0.13 -8.18 5.39
C GLN A 77 -0.16 -7.64 6.83
N LYS A 78 0.99 -7.54 7.49
CA LYS A 78 1.11 -6.92 8.83
C LYS A 78 0.71 -5.44 8.82
N VAL A 79 1.19 -4.68 7.85
CA VAL A 79 0.83 -3.25 7.71
C VAL A 79 -0.68 -3.12 7.47
N ILE A 80 -1.25 -3.92 6.57
CA ILE A 80 -2.69 -3.89 6.29
C ILE A 80 -3.52 -4.27 7.53
N SER A 81 -3.12 -5.31 8.28
CA SER A 81 -3.82 -5.68 9.54
C SER A 81 -3.82 -4.51 10.51
N PHE A 82 -2.65 -3.90 10.72
CA PHE A 82 -2.50 -2.74 11.61
C PHE A 82 -3.39 -1.56 11.16
N CYS A 83 -3.39 -1.23 9.87
CA CYS A 83 -4.23 -0.16 9.32
C CYS A 83 -5.72 -0.44 9.51
N ASN A 84 -6.16 -1.68 9.24
CA ASN A 84 -7.56 -2.09 9.42
C ASN A 84 -8.00 -2.06 10.89
N GLU A 85 -7.16 -2.52 11.81
CA GLU A 85 -7.41 -2.46 13.26
C GLU A 85 -7.52 -1.01 13.72
N THR A 86 -6.60 -0.15 13.28
CA THR A 86 -6.61 1.28 13.60
C THR A 86 -7.87 1.97 13.09
N ALA A 87 -8.26 1.70 11.84
CA ALA A 87 -9.48 2.27 11.25
C ALA A 87 -10.75 1.87 12.03
N ARG A 88 -10.84 0.60 12.46
CA ARG A 88 -11.97 0.12 13.30
C ARG A 88 -12.01 0.81 14.66
N HIS A 89 -10.86 1.06 15.27
CA HIS A 89 -10.79 1.76 16.56
C HIS A 89 -11.28 3.21 16.45
N GLU A 90 -10.97 3.91 15.36
CA GLU A 90 -11.46 5.28 15.14
C GLU A 90 -12.97 5.33 14.85
N SER A 91 -13.51 4.34 14.13
CA SER A 91 -14.95 4.27 13.82
C SER A 91 -15.83 3.81 14.98
N GLY A 92 -15.25 3.24 16.05
CA GLY A 92 -15.98 2.80 17.25
C GLY A 92 -15.90 3.78 18.42
N ALA A 93 -15.29 4.95 18.21
CA ALA A 93 -15.09 5.99 19.23
C ALA A 93 -16.12 7.15 19.14
N GLU A 94 -17.25 6.92 18.48
CA GLU A 94 -18.41 7.84 18.45
C GLU A 94 -19.44 7.52 19.54
#